data_AF-A0A847YHE2-F1
#
_entry.id   AF-A0A847YHE2-F1
#
_cell.length_a   1.000
_cell.length_b   1.000
_cell.length_c   1.000
_cell.angle_alpha   90.00
_cell.angle_beta   90.00
_cell.angle_gamma   90.00
#
_symmetry.space_group_name_H-M   'P 1'
#
loop_
_entity.id
_entity.type
_entity.pdbx_description
1 polymer ?
#
loop_
_entity_poly.entity_id
_entity_poly.type
_entity_poly.pdbx_seq_one_letter_code
_entity_poly.pdbx_strand_id
1 'polypeptide(L)'
;MFELSKPGTAEEVFPDCDVPQDPPESLLPAELLAAEPPPLPELSEPEVIRHFVNLSQRNMSVDTHFYPLGSCTMKYNPKRNDRVANLPGFLNLHP
;
A
#
# COMPACT_ATOMS: atom_id res chain seq x y z
N MET A 1 9.90 4.95 -7.66
CA MET A 1 8.63 4.38 -8.15
C MET A 1 8.15 5.13 -9.39
N PHE A 2 7.89 6.44 -9.30
CA PHE A 2 7.46 7.28 -10.44
C PHE A 2 8.39 7.24 -11.66
N GLU A 3 9.71 7.17 -11.45
CA GLU A 3 10.70 7.04 -12.55
C GLU A 3 10.59 5.73 -13.34
N LEU A 4 9.98 4.69 -12.75
CA LEU A 4 9.77 3.39 -13.39
C LEU A 4 8.41 3.33 -14.13
N SER A 5 7.56 4.34 -13.94
CA SER A 5 6.19 4.39 -14.44
C SER A 5 6.15 4.35 -15.96
N LYS A 6 5.24 3.55 -16.51
CA LYS A 6 4.99 3.46 -17.95
C LYS A 6 3.49 3.66 -18.21
N PRO A 7 3.09 4.70 -18.96
CA PRO A 7 1.68 4.95 -19.25
C PRO A 7 0.98 3.73 -19.85
N GLY A 8 -0.22 3.44 -19.37
CA GLY A 8 -1.02 2.27 -19.72
C GLY A 8 -0.67 0.99 -18.95
N THR A 9 0.26 1.04 -17.99
CA THR A 9 0.64 -0.16 -17.20
C THR A 9 -0.20 -0.23 -15.94
N ALA A 10 -1.24 -1.04 -15.98
CA ALA A 10 -2.09 -1.30 -14.83
C ALA A 10 -2.36 -2.80 -14.70
N GLU A 11 -2.44 -3.27 -13.46
CA GLU A 11 -2.90 -4.61 -13.12
C GLU A 11 -4.13 -4.45 -12.22
N GLU A 12 -5.26 -5.00 -12.65
CA GLU A 12 -6.49 -4.97 -11.86
C GLU A 12 -6.38 -6.02 -10.75
N VAL A 13 -6.14 -5.58 -9.51
CA VAL A 13 -6.08 -6.43 -8.31
C VAL A 13 -7.35 -6.27 -7.45
N PHE A 14 -8.44 -5.79 -8.05
CA PHE A 14 -9.71 -5.61 -7.36
C PHE A 14 -10.65 -6.77 -7.67
N PRO A 15 -11.48 -7.20 -6.70
CA PRO A 15 -12.58 -8.10 -7.00
C PRO A 15 -13.56 -7.42 -7.96
N ASP A 16 -14.33 -8.23 -8.69
CA ASP A 16 -15.39 -7.73 -9.57
C ASP A 16 -16.35 -6.82 -8.79
N CYS A 17 -16.72 -5.69 -9.39
CA CYS A 17 -17.65 -4.76 -8.79
C CYS A 17 -19.04 -5.40 -8.68
N ASP A 18 -19.62 -5.43 -7.48
CA ASP A 18 -20.92 -6.01 -7.18
C ASP A 18 -22.07 -4.99 -7.29
N VAL A 19 -21.78 -3.74 -7.68
CA VAL A 19 -22.72 -2.64 -7.83
C VAL A 19 -22.71 -2.05 -9.25
N PRO A 20 -23.77 -1.35 -9.67
CA PRO A 20 -23.81 -0.68 -10.97
C PRO A 20 -22.61 0.26 -11.18
N GLN A 21 -21.98 0.15 -12.34
CA GLN A 21 -20.84 0.98 -12.73
C GLN A 21 -21.31 2.17 -13.57
N ASP A 22 -22.03 3.09 -12.94
CA ASP A 22 -22.43 4.34 -13.59
C ASP A 22 -21.23 5.29 -13.72
N PRO A 23 -21.14 6.08 -14.81
CA PRO A 23 -20.02 6.99 -15.02
C PRO A 23 -20.03 8.13 -13.97
N PRO A 24 -18.86 8.62 -13.50
CA PRO A 24 -18.77 9.63 -12.44
C PRO A 24 -19.61 10.88 -12.67
N GLU A 25 -19.78 11.29 -13.93
CA GLU A 25 -20.57 12.45 -14.36
C GLU A 25 -22.06 12.32 -14.06
N SER A 26 -22.55 11.08 -13.90
CA SER A 26 -23.92 10.79 -13.49
C SER A 26 -24.10 10.69 -11.97
N LEU A 27 -23.00 10.52 -11.23
CA LEU A 27 -22.98 10.31 -9.78
C LEU A 27 -22.68 11.59 -9.00
N LEU A 28 -21.91 12.51 -9.58
CA LEU A 28 -21.42 13.71 -8.91
C LEU A 28 -21.68 14.98 -9.75
N PRO A 29 -22.03 16.11 -9.12
CA PRO A 29 -22.02 17.41 -9.79
C PRO A 29 -20.65 17.73 -10.39
N ALA A 30 -20.64 18.39 -11.56
CA ALA A 30 -19.41 18.69 -12.31
C ALA A 30 -18.37 19.48 -11.49
N GLU A 31 -18.81 20.33 -10.57
CA GLU A 31 -17.95 21.13 -9.68
C GLU A 31 -17.14 20.27 -8.69
N LEU A 32 -17.56 19.01 -8.46
CA LEU A 32 -16.92 18.06 -7.55
C LEU A 32 -16.07 17.02 -8.29
N LEU A 33 -16.08 17.00 -9.63
CA LEU A 33 -15.28 16.08 -10.41
C LEU A 33 -13.83 16.56 -10.49
N ALA A 34 -12.88 15.63 -10.34
CA ALA A 34 -11.49 15.91 -10.60
C ALA A 34 -11.28 16.17 -12.10
N ALA A 35 -10.58 17.26 -12.44
CA ALA A 35 -10.32 17.61 -13.83
C ALA A 35 -9.35 16.63 -14.52
N GLU A 36 -8.45 16.02 -13.75
CA GLU A 36 -7.45 15.06 -14.22
C GLU A 36 -7.26 13.97 -13.17
N PRO A 37 -6.89 12.74 -13.58
CA PRO A 37 -6.55 11.69 -12.63
C PRO A 37 -5.33 12.10 -11.79
N PRO A 38 -5.21 11.62 -10.54
CA PRO A 38 -4.03 11.88 -9.73
C PRO A 38 -2.78 11.30 -10.42
N PRO A 39 -1.60 11.92 -10.27
CA PRO A 39 -0.37 11.49 -10.92
C PRO A 39 0.24 10.27 -10.20
N LEU A 40 -0.49 9.17 -10.15
CA LEU A 40 -0.04 7.90 -9.56
C LEU A 40 0.87 7.15 -10.54
N PRO A 41 1.86 6.39 -10.05
CA PRO A 41 2.73 5.61 -10.92
C PRO A 41 1.99 4.39 -11.48
N GLU A 42 2.19 4.12 -12.76
CA GLU A 42 1.63 3.00 -13.52
C GLU A 42 2.68 1.91 -13.65
N LEU A 43 2.52 0.82 -12.90
CA LEU A 43 3.49 -0.27 -12.72
C LEU A 43 2.79 -1.62 -12.62
N SER A 44 3.46 -2.67 -13.09
CA SER A 44 3.02 -4.07 -12.88
C SER A 44 3.31 -4.54 -11.44
N GLU A 45 2.60 -5.57 -10.96
CA GLU A 45 2.83 -6.12 -9.61
C GLU A 45 4.31 -6.52 -9.37
N PRO A 46 5.01 -7.20 -10.31
CA PRO A 46 6.42 -7.54 -10.10
C PRO A 46 7.33 -6.30 -10.00
N GLU A 47 7.03 -5.21 -10.69
CA GLU A 47 7.78 -3.95 -10.58
C GLU A 47 7.58 -3.31 -9.20
N VAL A 48 6.34 -3.32 -8.67
CA VAL A 48 6.03 -2.87 -7.31
C VAL A 48 6.78 -3.68 -6.26
N ILE A 49 6.72 -5.02 -6.35
CA ILE A 49 7.40 -5.93 -5.42
C ILE A 49 8.90 -5.66 -5.42
N ARG A 50 9.54 -5.64 -6.60
CA ARG A 50 10.98 -5.38 -6.74
C ARG A 50 11.37 -4.03 -6.16
N HIS A 51 10.54 -3.00 -6.37
CA HIS A 51 10.81 -1.67 -5.84
C HIS A 51 10.91 -1.69 -4.31
N PHE A 52 9.91 -2.24 -3.62
CA PHE A 52 9.89 -2.25 -2.16
C PHE A 52 10.88 -3.24 -1.54
N VAL A 53 11.12 -4.39 -2.17
CA VAL A 53 12.18 -5.31 -1.73
C VAL A 53 13.54 -4.63 -1.81
N ASN A 54 13.88 -3.98 -2.93
CA ASN A 54 15.15 -3.27 -3.07
C ASN A 54 15.27 -2.09 -2.09
N LEU A 55 14.17 -1.38 -1.84
CA LEU A 55 14.14 -0.30 -0.85
C LEU A 55 14.39 -0.81 0.57
N SER A 56 13.82 -1.96 0.93
CA SER A 56 14.00 -2.57 2.26
C SER A 56 15.47 -2.91 2.56
N GLN A 57 16.25 -3.31 1.54
CA GLN A 57 17.67 -3.63 1.68
C GLN A 57 18.54 -2.39 1.90
N ARG A 58 18.02 -1.20 1.61
CA ARG A 58 18.70 0.08 1.86
C ARG A 58 18.34 0.68 3.23
N ASN A 59 17.56 -0.04 4.04
CA ASN A 59 17.12 0.42 5.35
C ASN A 59 17.89 -0.25 6.49
N MET A 60 18.12 0.48 7.58
CA MET A 60 18.59 -0.09 8.84
C MET A 60 17.36 -0.47 9.68
N SER A 61 17.35 -1.69 10.24
CA SER A 61 16.21 -2.19 11.01
C SER A 61 16.63 -3.07 12.18
N VAL A 62 15.78 -3.18 13.20
CA VAL A 62 16.00 -4.05 14.37
C VAL A 62 16.08 -5.53 14.01
N ASP A 63 15.43 -5.94 12.92
CA ASP A 63 15.42 -7.34 12.48
C ASP A 63 16.76 -7.76 11.87
N THR A 64 17.54 -6.82 11.35
CA THR A 64 18.78 -7.09 10.61
C THR A 64 20.03 -6.53 11.29
N HIS A 65 19.87 -5.59 12.23
CA HIS A 65 20.97 -4.88 12.86
C HIS A 65 20.74 -4.69 14.36
N PHE A 66 21.84 -4.54 15.10
CA PHE A 66 21.78 -4.03 16.46
C PHE A 66 21.43 -2.53 16.45
N TYR A 67 20.42 -2.13 17.23
CA TYR A 67 19.80 -0.80 17.13
C TYR A 67 19.75 -0.06 18.49
N PRO A 68 20.90 0.39 19.06
CA PRO A 68 20.99 0.90 20.43
C PRO A 68 20.57 2.38 20.56
N LEU A 69 19.32 2.69 20.23
CA LEU A 69 18.78 4.04 20.46
C LEU A 69 18.19 4.16 21.87
N GLY A 70 18.83 5.00 22.70
CA GLY A 70 18.34 5.36 24.02
C GLY A 70 16.95 6.00 23.96
N SER A 71 16.15 5.81 25.01
CA SER A 71 14.75 6.28 25.11
C SER A 71 13.74 5.64 24.14
N CYS A 72 14.17 4.98 23.06
CA CYS A 72 13.27 4.35 22.09
C CYS A 72 12.88 2.91 22.43
N THR A 73 13.65 2.22 23.28
CA THR A 73 13.44 0.80 23.64
C THR A 73 13.27 -0.08 22.40
N MET A 74 14.25 -0.01 21.48
CA MET A 74 14.27 -0.76 20.21
C MET A 74 14.55 -2.26 20.46
N LYS A 75 13.59 -2.93 21.11
CA LYS A 75 13.63 -4.35 21.44
C LYS A 75 13.16 -5.21 20.26
N TYR A 76 13.34 -6.52 20.40
CA TYR A 76 12.78 -7.48 19.45
C TYR A 76 11.26 -7.33 19.32
N ASN A 77 10.78 -7.37 18.08
CA ASN A 77 9.37 -7.41 17.73
C ASN A 77 8.96 -8.86 17.40
N PRO A 78 8.30 -9.59 18.32
CA PRO A 78 7.90 -10.97 18.06
C PRO A 78 6.99 -11.08 16.85
N LYS A 79 7.38 -11.89 15.87
CA LYS A 79 6.58 -12.10 14.65
C LYS A 79 5.21 -12.73 14.91
N ARG A 80 5.02 -13.32 16.10
CA ARG A 80 3.70 -13.76 16.57
C ARG A 80 2.74 -12.58 16.77
N ASN A 81 3.22 -11.42 17.18
CA ASN A 81 2.39 -10.25 17.42
C ASN A 81 1.75 -9.78 16.11
N ASP A 82 2.53 -9.71 15.03
CA ASP A 82 2.03 -9.38 13.69
C ASP A 82 0.97 -10.39 13.23
N ARG A 83 1.21 -11.69 13.46
CA ARG A 83 0.22 -12.75 13.13
C ARG A 83 -1.07 -12.60 13.92
N VAL A 84 -0.98 -12.28 15.22
CA VAL A 84 -2.15 -12.09 16.09
C VAL A 84 -2.94 -10.85 15.64
N ALA A 85 -2.26 -9.75 15.33
CA ALA A 85 -2.89 -8.53 14.84
C ALA A 85 -3.62 -8.73 13.50
N ASN A 86 -3.11 -9.62 12.64
CA ASN A 86 -3.73 -9.97 11.36
C ASN A 86 -4.87 -11.01 11.46
N LEU A 87 -5.24 -11.47 12.65
CA LEU A 87 -6.40 -12.36 12.77
C LEU A 87 -7.67 -11.60 12.36
N PRO A 88 -8.58 -12.19 11.56
CA PRO A 88 -9.78 -11.51 11.07
C PRO A 88 -10.64 -10.88 12.17
N GLY A 89 -10.72 -11.55 13.33
CA GLY A 89 -11.45 -11.07 14.50
C GLY A 89 -10.83 -9.86 15.21
N PHE A 90 -9.60 -9.47 14.86
CA PHE A 90 -8.99 -8.20 15.28
C PHE A 90 -8.91 -7.20 14.13
N LEU A 91 -8.48 -7.63 12.94
CA LEU A 91 -8.23 -6.78 11.78
C LEU A 91 -9.49 -6.10 11.24
N ASN A 92 -10.63 -6.82 11.21
CA ASN A 92 -11.85 -6.37 10.54
C ASN A 92 -12.91 -5.82 11.51
N LEU A 93 -12.49 -5.40 12.71
CA LEU A 93 -13.39 -4.77 13.66
C LEU A 93 -13.51 -3.27 13.38
N HIS A 94 -14.75 -2.78 13.30
CA HIS A 94 -15.01 -1.37 13.44
C HIS A 94 -14.79 -0.97 14.92
N PRO A 95 -14.13 0.17 15.21
CA PRO A 95 -13.99 0.69 16.56
C PRO A 95 -15.31 0.85 17.32
#